data_AF-A0A821LEL9-F1
#
_entry.id   AF-A0A821LEL9-F1
#
_cell.length_a   1.000
_cell.length_b   1.000
_cell.length_c   1.000
_cell.angle_alpha   90.00
_cell.angle_beta   90.00
_cell.angle_gamma   90.00
#
_symmetry.space_group_name_H-M   'P 1'
#
loop_
_entity.id
_entity.type
_entity.pdbx_description
1 polymer ?
#
loop_
_entity_poly.entity_id
_entity_poly.type
_entity_poly.pdbx_seq_one_letter_code
_entity_poly.pdbx_strand_id
1 'polypeptide(L)'
;SFDGAAVLSGIHNGVAARFRDALNIAILFIYCRAHLLQLAVISAAEDSSDISRSLSALKSLDNFINRSSVRLSLFENIQDIFRNQHIKLIQPGDTSWLSNSLAIRSLLQSYQSLLITLESIYNENNEDSEEAQGLYNNLSNEGTAFILHALQPILDTLATLSKSIQTKAADFKQLQGFVTSTLLRVEQLKDYCSDDYIAIIETIQKLS
;
A
#
# COMPACT_ATOMS: atom_id res chain seq x y z
N SER A 1 18.00 11.85 13.68
CA SER A 1 16.88 10.91 13.66
C SER A 1 17.43 9.57 13.22
N PHE A 2 17.31 8.52 14.04
CA PHE A 2 17.83 7.19 13.74
C PHE A 2 16.68 6.27 13.31
N ASP A 3 16.95 5.33 12.40
CA ASP A 3 15.95 4.38 11.87
C ASP A 3 15.62 3.24 12.85
N GLY A 4 16.28 3.16 14.00
CA GLY A 4 16.03 2.11 15.00
C GLY A 4 16.68 0.76 14.70
N ALA A 5 17.37 0.62 13.57
CA ALA A 5 18.04 -0.64 13.20
C ALA A 5 19.01 -1.09 14.29
N ALA A 6 19.12 -2.41 14.52
CA ALA A 6 19.97 -2.98 15.57
C ALA A 6 21.45 -2.55 15.45
N VAL A 7 21.91 -2.25 14.24
CA VAL A 7 23.25 -1.70 13.97
C VAL A 7 23.44 -0.31 14.56
N LEU A 8 22.38 0.49 14.69
CA LEU A 8 22.42 1.84 15.26
C LEU A 8 21.98 1.89 16.73
N SER A 9 20.92 1.14 17.09
CA SER A 9 20.26 1.15 18.40
C SER A 9 20.75 0.08 19.38
N GLY A 10 21.56 -0.88 18.91
CA GLY A 10 22.01 -2.02 19.71
C GLY A 10 22.73 -1.61 21.00
N ILE A 11 22.32 -2.22 22.11
CA ILE A 11 22.78 -1.86 23.47
C ILE A 11 24.30 -2.09 23.63
N HIS A 12 24.84 -3.14 23.03
CA HIS A 12 26.25 -3.53 23.21
C HIS A 12 27.13 -3.20 22.00
N ASN A 13 26.60 -3.31 20.78
CA ASN A 13 27.37 -3.15 19.54
C ASN A 13 26.79 -2.10 18.58
N GLY A 14 25.72 -1.40 18.98
CA GLY A 14 25.14 -0.35 18.16
C GLY A 14 26.06 0.85 18.06
N VAL A 15 25.99 1.60 16.96
CA VAL A 15 26.76 2.84 16.76
C VAL A 15 26.58 3.79 17.95
N ALA A 16 25.36 3.94 18.49
CA ALA A 16 25.13 4.79 19.65
C ALA A 16 25.84 4.30 20.95
N ALA A 17 25.98 2.98 21.13
CA ALA A 17 26.74 2.40 22.24
C ALA A 17 28.25 2.64 22.05
N ARG A 18 28.77 2.36 20.84
CA ARG A 18 30.19 2.56 20.52
C ARG A 18 30.64 4.02 20.65
N PHE A 19 29.82 4.97 20.22
CA PHE A 19 30.14 6.38 20.38
C PHE A 19 30.05 6.82 21.85
N ARG A 20 29.14 6.26 22.66
CA ARG A 20 29.06 6.52 24.10
C ARG A 20 30.35 6.07 24.79
N ASP A 21 30.81 4.86 24.46
CA ASP A 21 32.02 4.27 25.03
C ASP A 21 33.28 5.01 24.57
N ALA A 22 33.35 5.41 23.29
CA ALA A 22 34.53 6.09 22.73
C ALA A 22 34.66 7.56 23.15
N LEU A 23 33.54 8.27 23.31
CA LEU A 23 33.54 9.71 23.59
C LEU A 23 33.19 10.04 25.06
N ASN A 24 32.79 9.04 25.86
CA ASN A 24 32.35 9.21 27.24
C ASN A 24 31.25 10.29 27.42
N ILE A 25 30.37 10.42 26.42
CA ILE A 25 29.23 11.35 26.43
C ILE A 25 27.92 10.59 26.34
N ALA A 26 26.87 11.13 26.97
CA ALA A 26 25.53 10.61 26.81
C ALA A 26 25.02 10.89 25.39
N ILE A 27 24.66 9.84 24.66
CA ILE A 27 24.09 9.95 23.32
C ILE A 27 22.59 9.74 23.40
N LEU A 28 21.84 10.77 23.00
CA LEU A 28 20.40 10.73 22.90
C LEU A 28 20.00 10.02 21.60
N PHE A 29 19.49 8.80 21.73
CA PHE A 29 18.93 8.06 20.60
C PHE A 29 17.48 8.48 20.38
N ILE A 30 17.22 9.29 19.35
CA ILE A 30 15.86 9.69 18.95
C ILE A 30 15.42 8.86 17.75
N TYR A 31 14.38 8.04 17.94
CA TYR A 31 13.72 7.29 16.88
C TYR A 31 13.12 8.20 15.82
N CYS A 32 13.21 7.79 14.56
CA CYS A 32 12.52 8.44 13.47
C CYS A 32 11.02 8.24 13.58
N ARG A 33 10.28 9.33 13.81
CA ARG A 33 8.81 9.30 13.92
C ARG A 33 8.14 8.75 12.65
N ALA A 34 8.70 9.03 11.47
CA ALA A 34 8.22 8.46 10.22
C ALA A 34 8.46 6.94 10.15
N HIS A 35 9.55 6.45 10.72
CA HIS A 35 9.80 5.01 10.82
C HIS A 35 8.86 4.35 11.84
N LEU A 36 8.63 4.98 13.00
CA LEU A 36 7.62 4.50 13.96
C LEU A 36 6.22 4.45 13.35
N LEU A 37 5.84 5.46 12.58
CA LEU A 37 4.58 5.46 11.82
C LEU A 37 4.54 4.30 10.83
N GLN A 38 5.63 4.05 10.10
CA GLN A 38 5.76 2.92 9.18
C GLN A 38 5.57 1.57 9.86
N LEU A 39 6.21 1.35 11.01
CA LEU A 39 6.04 0.13 11.79
C LEU A 39 4.61 -0.05 12.30
N ALA A 40 3.99 1.02 12.81
CA ALA A 40 2.62 0.98 13.30
C ALA A 40 1.61 0.62 12.19
N VAL A 41 1.78 1.18 11.00
CA VAL A 41 0.91 0.90 9.85
C VAL A 41 1.08 -0.53 9.34
N ILE A 42 2.32 -1.04 9.26
CA ILE A 42 2.56 -2.44 8.90
C ILE A 42 1.91 -3.37 9.92
N SER A 43 2.19 -3.16 11.21
CA SER A 43 1.65 -4.00 12.28
C SER A 43 0.11 -4.03 12.24
N ALA A 44 -0.53 -2.87 12.06
CA ALA A 44 -1.99 -2.80 11.97
C ALA A 44 -2.55 -3.52 10.72
N ALA A 45 -1.81 -3.52 9.61
CA ALA A 45 -2.21 -4.26 8.41
C ALA A 45 -2.05 -5.78 8.59
N GLU A 46 -1.02 -6.23 9.32
CA GLU A 46 -0.76 -7.63 9.64
C GLU A 46 -1.77 -8.20 10.65
N ASP A 47 -2.32 -7.37 11.53
CA ASP A 47 -3.36 -7.76 12.50
C ASP A 47 -4.68 -8.17 11.83
N SER A 48 -4.91 -7.77 10.58
CA SER A 48 -6.10 -8.14 9.80
C SER A 48 -5.77 -9.10 8.67
N SER A 49 -6.28 -10.34 8.79
CA SER A 49 -6.08 -11.36 7.76
C SER A 49 -6.66 -10.96 6.39
N ASP A 50 -7.75 -10.18 6.36
CA ASP A 50 -8.38 -9.73 5.11
C ASP A 50 -7.53 -8.64 4.43
N ILE A 51 -6.95 -7.71 5.20
CA ILE A 51 -6.02 -6.71 4.68
C ILE A 51 -4.76 -7.39 4.17
N SER A 52 -4.17 -8.30 4.96
CA SER A 52 -2.98 -9.05 4.55
C SER A 52 -3.22 -9.85 3.27
N ARG A 53 -4.38 -10.50 3.13
CA ARG A 53 -4.77 -11.22 1.89
C ARG A 53 -4.91 -10.29 0.70
N SER A 54 -5.55 -9.14 0.88
CA SER A 54 -5.75 -8.14 -0.19
C SER A 54 -4.42 -7.56 -0.67
N LEU A 55 -3.50 -7.24 0.25
CA LEU A 55 -2.15 -6.78 -0.09
C LEU A 55 -1.31 -7.87 -0.76
N SER A 56 -1.48 -9.14 -0.35
CA SER A 56 -0.81 -10.27 -1.00
C SER A 56 -1.31 -10.45 -2.44
N ALA A 57 -2.61 -10.32 -2.67
CA ALA A 57 -3.19 -10.40 -4.01
C ALA A 57 -2.66 -9.30 -4.93
N LEU A 58 -2.52 -8.06 -4.43
CA LEU A 58 -1.88 -6.96 -5.14
C LEU A 58 -0.44 -7.29 -5.56
N LYS A 59 0.34 -7.91 -4.67
CA LYS A 59 1.71 -8.36 -4.97
C LYS A 59 1.74 -9.47 -6.01
N SER A 60 0.85 -10.45 -5.91
CA SER A 60 0.76 -11.53 -6.88
C SER A 60 0.35 -11.00 -8.25
N LEU A 61 -0.60 -10.06 -8.31
CA LEU A 61 -1.03 -9.41 -9.56
C LEU A 61 0.12 -8.69 -10.25
N ASP A 62 0.84 -7.81 -9.53
CA ASP A 62 1.97 -7.07 -10.09
C ASP A 62 3.03 -8.02 -10.65
N ASN A 63 3.37 -9.08 -9.90
CA ASN A 63 4.28 -10.12 -10.36
C ASN A 63 3.75 -10.85 -11.59
N PHE A 64 2.48 -11.21 -11.60
CA PHE A 64 1.85 -11.92 -12.71
C PHE A 64 1.93 -11.09 -14.00
N ILE A 65 1.45 -9.85 -13.98
CA ILE A 65 1.47 -9.00 -15.17
C ILE A 65 2.90 -8.68 -15.62
N ASN A 66 3.79 -8.25 -14.71
CA ASN A 66 5.11 -7.74 -15.09
C ASN A 66 6.15 -8.82 -15.42
N ARG A 67 5.92 -10.10 -15.06
CA ARG A 67 6.85 -11.21 -15.38
C ARG A 67 6.76 -11.68 -16.83
N SER A 68 5.74 -11.28 -17.58
CA SER A 68 5.58 -11.66 -18.99
C SER A 68 5.34 -10.42 -19.84
N SER A 69 6.21 -10.19 -20.83
CA SER A 69 6.03 -9.11 -21.80
C SER A 69 4.73 -9.26 -22.59
N VAL A 70 4.26 -10.49 -22.82
CA VAL A 70 3.00 -10.78 -23.50
C VAL A 70 1.81 -10.32 -22.65
N ARG A 71 1.80 -10.69 -21.36
CA ARG A 71 0.73 -10.28 -20.42
C ARG A 71 0.73 -8.77 -20.20
N LEU A 72 1.89 -8.14 -20.07
CA LEU A 72 2.01 -6.70 -19.97
C LEU A 72 1.49 -5.99 -21.24
N SER A 73 1.85 -6.50 -22.43
CA SER A 73 1.36 -5.93 -23.69
C SER A 73 -0.16 -6.07 -23.83
N LEU A 74 -0.73 -7.21 -23.41
CA LEU A 74 -2.17 -7.41 -23.39
C LEU A 74 -2.85 -6.40 -22.44
N PHE A 75 -2.31 -6.21 -21.24
CA PHE A 75 -2.80 -5.21 -20.30
C PHE A 75 -2.73 -3.79 -20.88
N GLU A 76 -1.62 -3.42 -21.52
CA GLU A 76 -1.46 -2.10 -22.16
C GLU A 76 -2.46 -1.90 -23.30
N ASN A 77 -2.67 -2.90 -24.16
CA ASN A 77 -3.65 -2.86 -25.24
C ASN A 77 -5.08 -2.72 -24.72
N ILE A 78 -5.43 -3.42 -23.63
CA ILE A 78 -6.75 -3.29 -23.00
C ILE A 78 -6.91 -1.91 -22.37
N GLN A 79 -5.85 -1.35 -21.78
CA GLN A 79 -5.90 0.01 -21.27
C GLN A 79 -6.24 1.02 -22.36
N ASP A 80 -5.66 0.90 -23.56
CA ASP A 80 -5.95 1.79 -24.70
C ASP A 80 -7.43 1.81 -25.10
N ILE A 81 -8.17 0.73 -24.85
CA ILE A 81 -9.62 0.66 -25.11
C ILE A 81 -10.41 1.56 -24.15
N PHE A 82 -9.99 1.62 -22.88
CA PHE A 82 -10.73 2.32 -21.81
C PHE A 82 -10.20 3.72 -21.52
N ARG A 83 -8.88 3.92 -21.65
CA ARG A 83 -8.16 5.12 -21.28
C ARG A 83 -7.01 5.30 -22.25
N ASN A 84 -6.94 6.44 -22.93
CA ASN A 84 -5.77 6.82 -23.76
C ASN A 84 -4.52 7.13 -22.91
N GLN A 85 -4.33 6.45 -21.78
CA GLN A 85 -3.22 6.62 -20.85
C GLN A 85 -2.87 5.27 -20.21
N HIS A 86 -1.64 4.81 -20.42
CA HIS A 86 -1.12 3.62 -19.75
C HIS A 86 -0.76 3.91 -18.30
N ILE A 87 -1.46 3.27 -17.38
CA ILE A 87 -1.12 3.21 -15.98
C ILE A 87 -0.14 2.06 -15.80
N LYS A 88 1.02 2.37 -15.20
CA LYS A 88 2.01 1.37 -14.82
C LYS A 88 1.65 0.83 -13.44
N LEU A 89 1.64 -0.49 -13.30
CA LEU A 89 1.57 -1.13 -12.00
C LEU A 89 2.84 -0.80 -11.21
N ILE A 90 2.62 -0.48 -9.94
CA ILE A 90 3.71 -0.19 -9.01
C ILE A 90 3.91 -1.41 -8.13
N GLN A 91 5.15 -1.87 -8.05
CA GLN A 91 5.50 -2.99 -7.20
C GLN A 91 5.22 -2.66 -5.73
N PRO A 92 4.34 -3.42 -5.04
CA PRO A 92 4.13 -3.26 -3.62
C PRO A 92 5.38 -3.67 -2.84
N GLY A 93 5.64 -2.98 -1.74
CA GLY A 93 6.82 -3.18 -0.91
C GLY A 93 6.47 -3.82 0.43
N ASP A 94 7.13 -4.93 0.76
CA ASP A 94 6.89 -5.66 2.01
C ASP A 94 7.10 -4.80 3.26
N THR A 95 8.04 -3.86 3.19
CA THR A 95 8.41 -2.96 4.29
C THR A 95 8.00 -1.50 4.06
N SER A 96 7.20 -1.20 3.04
CA SER A 96 6.88 0.18 2.63
C SER A 96 5.39 0.34 2.30
N TRP A 97 4.60 0.79 3.28
CA TRP A 97 3.17 1.07 3.05
C TRP A 97 2.96 2.25 2.09
N LEU A 98 3.97 3.12 1.93
CA LEU A 98 3.96 4.16 0.90
C LEU A 98 3.99 3.55 -0.50
N SER A 99 4.82 2.52 -0.72
CA SER A 99 4.82 1.77 -1.99
C SER A 99 3.48 1.05 -2.18
N ASN A 100 2.91 0.49 -1.10
CA ASN A 100 1.60 -0.16 -1.16
C ASN A 100 0.47 0.84 -1.50
N SER A 101 0.48 2.06 -0.95
CA SER A 101 -0.45 3.13 -1.33
C SER A 101 -0.37 3.48 -2.82
N LEU A 102 0.85 3.56 -3.36
CA LEU A 102 1.06 3.82 -4.78
C LEU A 102 0.58 2.65 -5.65
N ALA A 103 0.85 1.42 -5.22
CA ALA A 103 0.41 0.20 -5.87
C ALA A 103 -1.12 0.08 -5.92
N ILE A 104 -1.79 0.26 -4.77
CA ILE A 104 -3.25 0.26 -4.67
C ILE A 104 -3.83 1.33 -5.60
N ARG A 105 -3.28 2.56 -5.58
CA ARG A 105 -3.73 3.62 -6.48
C ARG A 105 -3.62 3.22 -7.96
N SER A 106 -2.48 2.66 -8.37
CA SER A 106 -2.27 2.22 -9.76
C SER A 106 -3.26 1.14 -10.17
N LEU A 107 -3.53 0.18 -9.26
CA LEU A 107 -4.51 -0.87 -9.46
C LEU A 107 -5.92 -0.28 -9.59
N LEU A 108 -6.35 0.58 -8.66
CA LEU A 108 -7.69 1.17 -8.69
C LEU A 108 -7.92 2.04 -9.94
N GLN A 109 -6.88 2.73 -10.41
CA GLN A 109 -6.94 3.49 -11.65
C GLN A 109 -7.05 2.60 -12.89
N SER A 110 -6.50 1.38 -12.88
CA SER A 110 -6.51 0.44 -14.00
C SER A 110 -7.41 -0.77 -13.79
N TYR A 111 -8.30 -0.70 -12.80
CA TYR A 111 -9.00 -1.86 -12.24
C TYR A 111 -9.83 -2.63 -13.28
N GLN A 112 -10.61 -1.91 -14.09
CA GLN A 112 -11.39 -2.51 -15.18
C GLN A 112 -10.49 -3.20 -16.20
N SER A 113 -9.41 -2.56 -16.64
CA SER A 113 -8.47 -3.14 -17.60
C SER A 113 -7.78 -4.38 -17.03
N LEU A 114 -7.47 -4.39 -15.73
CA LEU A 114 -6.87 -5.53 -15.04
C LEU A 114 -7.83 -6.74 -15.01
N LEU A 115 -9.09 -6.53 -14.62
CA LEU A 115 -10.08 -7.62 -14.57
C LEU A 115 -10.27 -8.25 -15.96
N ILE A 116 -10.42 -7.44 -17.01
CA ILE A 116 -10.58 -7.92 -18.39
C ILE A 116 -9.31 -8.62 -18.89
N THR A 117 -8.13 -8.15 -18.50
CA THR A 117 -6.86 -8.81 -18.83
C THR A 117 -6.80 -10.21 -18.22
N LEU A 118 -7.10 -10.32 -16.92
CA LEU A 118 -7.13 -11.61 -16.23
C LEU A 118 -8.19 -12.54 -16.83
N GLU A 119 -9.36 -12.00 -17.18
CA GLU A 119 -10.43 -12.73 -17.85
C GLU A 119 -10.01 -13.28 -19.20
N SER A 120 -9.35 -12.45 -20.01
CA SER A 120 -8.84 -12.88 -21.32
C SER A 120 -7.85 -14.02 -21.16
N ILE A 121 -6.90 -13.91 -20.21
CA ILE A 121 -5.88 -14.94 -19.99
C ILE A 121 -6.48 -16.24 -19.43
N TYR A 122 -7.42 -16.18 -18.49
CA TYR A 122 -7.99 -17.42 -17.95
C TYR A 122 -8.86 -18.17 -18.96
N ASN A 123 -9.47 -17.46 -19.92
CA ASN A 123 -10.29 -18.07 -20.97
C ASN A 123 -9.46 -18.74 -22.08
N GLU A 124 -8.15 -18.46 -22.17
CA GLU A 124 -7.25 -19.12 -23.13
C GLU A 124 -6.99 -20.61 -22.82
N ASN A 125 -7.31 -21.07 -21.60
CA ASN A 125 -7.10 -22.45 -21.14
C ASN A 125 -5.64 -22.95 -21.33
N ASN A 126 -4.67 -22.12 -20.96
CA ASN A 126 -3.23 -22.38 -21.03
C ASN A 126 -2.63 -22.54 -19.61
N GLU A 127 -1.30 -22.60 -19.51
CA GLU A 127 -0.60 -22.76 -18.23
C GLU A 127 -0.79 -21.60 -17.24
N ASP A 128 -1.11 -20.40 -17.73
CA ASP A 128 -1.35 -19.21 -16.92
C ASP A 128 -2.81 -19.10 -16.45
N SER A 129 -3.72 -19.91 -16.99
CA SER A 129 -5.17 -19.74 -16.79
C SER A 129 -5.61 -19.96 -15.34
N GLU A 130 -5.01 -20.91 -14.61
CA GLU A 130 -5.36 -21.16 -13.21
C GLU A 130 -4.93 -19.98 -12.30
N GLU A 131 -3.72 -19.45 -12.50
CA GLU A 131 -3.23 -18.29 -11.73
C GLU A 131 -4.03 -17.02 -12.06
N ALA A 132 -4.33 -16.79 -13.35
CA ALA A 132 -5.17 -15.69 -13.79
C ALA A 132 -6.59 -15.76 -13.21
N GLN A 133 -7.20 -16.94 -13.19
CA GLN A 133 -8.52 -17.14 -12.60
C GLN A 133 -8.52 -16.89 -11.08
N GLY A 134 -7.50 -17.37 -10.38
CA GLY A 134 -7.33 -17.13 -8.94
C GLY A 134 -7.21 -15.64 -8.62
N LEU A 135 -6.40 -14.91 -9.40
CA LEU A 135 -6.26 -13.46 -9.27
C LEU A 135 -7.56 -12.72 -9.60
N TYR A 136 -8.25 -13.13 -10.66
CA TYR A 136 -9.54 -12.57 -11.05
C TYR A 136 -10.56 -12.71 -9.92
N ASN A 137 -10.74 -13.93 -9.40
CA ASN A 137 -11.68 -14.22 -8.31
C ASN A 137 -11.34 -13.45 -7.03
N ASN A 138 -10.06 -13.25 -6.74
CA ASN A 138 -9.64 -12.50 -5.55
C ASN A 138 -9.96 -11.00 -5.71
N LEU A 139 -9.66 -10.43 -6.88
CA LEU A 139 -9.85 -9.01 -7.13
C LEU A 139 -11.32 -8.65 -7.36
N SER A 140 -12.12 -9.52 -7.97
CA SER A 140 -13.56 -9.34 -8.18
C SER A 140 -14.38 -9.62 -6.91
N ASN A 141 -13.76 -10.18 -5.86
CA ASN A 141 -14.41 -10.33 -4.56
C ASN A 141 -14.74 -8.96 -3.97
N GLU A 142 -16.02 -8.74 -3.64
CA GLU A 142 -16.51 -7.48 -3.08
C GLU A 142 -15.76 -7.05 -1.81
N GLY A 143 -15.36 -8.01 -0.96
CA GLY A 143 -14.60 -7.75 0.26
C GLY A 143 -13.18 -7.25 -0.04
N THR A 144 -12.46 -7.90 -0.96
CA THR A 144 -11.14 -7.45 -1.40
C THR A 144 -11.21 -6.07 -2.02
N ALA A 145 -12.17 -5.85 -2.93
CA ALA A 145 -12.33 -4.58 -3.61
C ALA A 145 -12.65 -3.45 -2.61
N PHE A 146 -13.57 -3.70 -1.67
CA PHE A 146 -13.87 -2.77 -0.58
C PHE A 146 -12.63 -2.41 0.22
N ILE A 147 -11.84 -3.41 0.63
CA ILE A 147 -10.62 -3.20 1.42
C ILE A 147 -9.62 -2.33 0.65
N LEU A 148 -9.39 -2.60 -0.64
CA LEU A 148 -8.47 -1.80 -1.45
C LEU A 148 -8.92 -0.35 -1.58
N HIS A 149 -10.23 -0.13 -1.81
CA HIS A 149 -10.81 1.21 -1.87
C HIS A 149 -10.79 1.94 -0.52
N ALA A 150 -11.06 1.25 0.59
CA ALA A 150 -11.03 1.80 1.94
C ALA A 150 -9.61 2.13 2.40
N LEU A 151 -8.64 1.28 2.07
CA LEU A 151 -7.23 1.49 2.42
C LEU A 151 -6.63 2.69 1.69
N GLN A 152 -7.01 2.96 0.44
CA GLN A 152 -6.43 4.03 -0.36
C GLN A 152 -6.45 5.41 0.34
N PRO A 153 -7.60 5.97 0.76
CA PRO A 153 -7.65 7.28 1.41
C PRO A 153 -7.01 7.29 2.81
N ILE A 154 -7.04 6.14 3.52
CA ILE A 154 -6.36 6.00 4.82
C ILE A 154 -4.85 6.14 4.63
N LEU A 155 -4.29 5.36 3.70
CA LEU A 155 -2.85 5.40 3.41
C LEU A 155 -2.43 6.75 2.84
N ASP A 156 -3.27 7.44 2.07
CA ASP A 156 -2.96 8.80 1.57
C ASP A 156 -2.92 9.84 2.69
N THR A 157 -3.80 9.71 3.67
CA THR A 157 -3.79 10.55 4.87
C THR A 157 -2.51 10.31 5.66
N LEU A 158 -2.13 9.04 5.83
CA LEU A 158 -0.88 8.66 6.49
C LEU A 158 0.35 9.14 5.70
N ALA A 159 0.31 9.12 4.36
CA ALA A 159 1.38 9.62 3.47
C ALA A 159 1.64 11.10 3.72
N THR A 160 0.56 11.85 3.82
CA THR A 160 0.59 13.27 4.14
C THR A 160 1.20 13.50 5.52
N LEU A 161 0.75 12.75 6.54
CA LEU A 161 1.33 12.82 7.89
C LEU A 161 2.83 12.52 7.89
N SER A 162 3.24 11.44 7.23
CA SER A 162 4.64 11.03 7.13
C SER A 162 5.51 12.15 6.53
N LYS A 163 5.04 12.80 5.46
CA LYS A 163 5.72 13.94 4.84
C LYS A 163 5.79 15.15 5.77
N SER A 164 4.69 15.47 6.46
CA SER A 164 4.64 16.57 7.43
C SER A 164 5.63 16.37 8.57
N ILE A 165 5.71 15.16 9.12
CA ILE A 165 6.64 14.79 10.19
C ILE A 165 8.11 14.86 9.73
N GLN A 166 8.39 14.55 8.47
CA GLN A 166 9.73 14.59 7.89
C GLN A 166 10.20 16.01 7.52
N THR A 167 9.30 16.99 7.50
CA THR A 167 9.64 18.37 7.12
C THR A 167 10.43 19.03 8.25
N LYS A 168 11.64 19.52 7.94
CA LYS A 168 12.62 20.07 8.91
C LYS A 168 12.11 21.22 9.80
N ALA A 169 10.95 21.80 9.49
CA ALA A 169 10.36 22.95 10.16
C ALA A 169 9.25 22.63 11.18
N ALA A 170 8.84 21.35 11.32
CA ALA A 170 7.74 21.00 12.21
C ALA A 170 8.17 21.08 13.69
N ASP A 171 7.64 22.06 14.43
CA ASP A 171 7.77 22.09 15.89
C ASP A 171 6.91 20.99 16.55
N PHE A 172 7.18 20.69 17.83
CA PHE A 172 6.48 19.62 18.55
C PHE A 172 4.95 19.82 18.65
N LYS A 173 4.47 21.07 18.73
CA LYS A 173 3.04 21.39 18.79
C LYS A 173 2.37 21.17 17.44
N GLN A 174 3.02 21.54 16.35
CA GLN A 174 2.55 21.29 14.99
C GLN A 174 2.44 19.79 14.72
N LEU A 175 3.40 18.99 15.20
CA LEU A 175 3.35 17.52 15.10
C LEU A 175 2.12 16.94 15.81
N GLN A 176 1.79 17.43 17.01
CA GLN A 176 0.59 16.99 17.71
C GLN A 176 -0.68 17.34 16.92
N GLY A 177 -0.75 18.55 16.36
CA GLY A 177 -1.84 18.97 15.49
C GLY A 177 -2.01 18.07 14.26
N PHE A 178 -0.91 17.70 13.60
CA PHE A 178 -0.95 16.78 12.45
C PHE A 178 -1.49 15.40 12.86
N VAL A 179 -0.98 14.81 13.95
CA VAL A 179 -1.45 13.50 14.43
C VAL A 179 -2.94 13.54 14.76
N THR A 180 -3.41 14.54 15.51
CA THR A 180 -4.84 14.69 15.84
C THR A 180 -5.69 14.84 14.58
N SER A 181 -5.26 15.64 13.61
CA SER A 181 -5.99 15.80 12.34
C SER A 181 -6.06 14.52 11.52
N THR A 182 -4.98 13.73 11.50
CA THR A 182 -4.94 12.43 10.84
C THR A 182 -5.87 11.43 11.52
N LEU A 183 -5.88 11.36 12.86
CA LEU A 183 -6.79 10.49 13.60
C LEU A 183 -8.25 10.82 13.31
N LEU A 184 -8.62 12.09 13.39
CA LEU A 184 -9.97 12.55 13.05
C LEU A 184 -10.35 12.19 11.60
N ARG A 185 -9.42 12.35 10.65
CA ARG A 185 -9.67 12.00 9.25
C ARG A 185 -9.86 10.49 9.06
N VAL A 186 -9.06 9.66 9.72
CA VAL A 186 -9.19 8.20 9.67
C VAL A 186 -10.51 7.76 10.31
N GLU A 187 -10.92 8.37 11.42
CA GLU A 187 -12.23 8.12 12.04
C GLU A 187 -13.38 8.47 11.09
N GLN A 188 -13.33 9.63 10.43
CA GLN A 188 -14.34 10.01 9.42
C GLN A 188 -14.39 9.06 8.23
N LEU A 189 -13.24 8.52 7.81
CA LEU A 189 -13.18 7.55 6.71
C LEU A 189 -13.83 6.21 7.08
N LYS A 190 -13.91 5.87 8.36
CA LYS A 190 -14.63 4.69 8.84
C LYS A 190 -16.12 4.81 8.55
N ASP A 191 -16.70 5.98 8.78
CA ASP A 191 -18.12 6.23 8.54
C ASP A 191 -18.41 6.36 7.03
N TYR A 192 -17.52 7.05 6.30
CA TYR A 192 -17.67 7.30 4.86
C TYR A 192 -17.52 6.03 3.99
N CYS A 193 -16.71 5.06 4.38
CA CYS A 193 -16.57 3.80 3.62
C CYS A 193 -17.90 3.05 3.47
N SER A 194 -18.86 3.24 4.38
CA SER A 194 -20.16 2.55 4.29
C SER A 194 -21.03 3.05 3.12
N ASP A 195 -20.92 4.32 2.75
CA ASP A 195 -21.78 4.94 1.71
C ASP A 195 -21.21 4.75 0.29
N ASP A 196 -19.88 4.90 0.12
CA ASP A 196 -19.21 4.68 -1.18
C ASP A 196 -19.10 3.19 -1.57
N TYR A 197 -19.26 2.27 -0.61
CA TYR A 197 -19.26 0.83 -0.87
C TYR A 197 -20.34 0.41 -1.88
N ILE A 198 -21.50 1.07 -1.86
CA ILE A 198 -22.60 0.79 -2.80
C ILE A 198 -22.18 1.12 -4.23
N ALA A 199 -21.54 2.26 -4.47
CA ALA A 199 -21.06 2.65 -5.80
C ALA A 199 -19.93 1.74 -6.32
N ILE A 200 -19.09 1.22 -5.40
CA ILE A 200 -18.04 0.25 -5.71
C ILE A 200 -18.66 -1.10 -6.11
N ILE A 201 -19.63 -1.60 -5.34
CA ILE A 201 -20.38 -2.82 -5.67
C ILE A 201 -21.06 -2.66 -7.03
N GLU A 202 -21.73 -1.55 -7.29
CA GLU A 202 -22.36 -1.30 -8.59
C GLU A 202 -21.35 -1.28 -9.75
N THR A 203 -20.12 -0.85 -9.50
CA THR A 203 -19.05 -0.85 -10.51
C THR A 203 -18.54 -2.26 -10.75
N ILE A 204 -18.33 -3.07 -9.70
CA ILE A 204 -17.92 -4.48 -9.81
C ILE A 204 -19.01 -5.29 -10.52
N GLN A 205 -20.28 -5.10 -10.13
CA GLN A 205 -21.43 -5.78 -10.72
C GLN A 205 -21.69 -5.39 -12.18
N LYS A 206 -21.26 -4.20 -12.63
CA LYS A 206 -21.30 -3.79 -14.05
C LYS A 206 -20.19 -4.42 -14.88
N LEU A 207 -19.13 -4.94 -14.23
CA LEU A 207 -17.97 -5.55 -14.87
C LEU A 207 -18.01 -7.08 -14.83
N SER A 208 -18.88 -7.69 -14.01
CA SER A 208 -19.20 -9.12 -13.95
C SER A 208 -20.40 -9.47 -14.82
#